data_AF-A0A917GRN3-F1
#
_entry.id   AF-A0A917GRN3-F1
#
_cell.length_a   1.000
_cell.length_b   1.000
_cell.length_c   1.000
_cell.angle_alpha   90.00
_cell.angle_beta   90.00
_cell.angle_gamma   90.00
#
_symmetry.space_group_name_H-M   'P 1'
#
loop_
_entity.id
_entity.type
_entity.pdbx_description
1 polymer ?
#
loop_
_entity_poly.entity_id
_entity_poly.type
_entity_poly.pdbx_seq_one_letter_code
_entity_poly.pdbx_strand_id
1 'polypeptide(L)'
;MKTYLLRLVICAFALLPLTMMGNDQAEAAVTEAAPVSNIPMVTGVNQIAANQLRVTYDQPVDQVKGINPNNYWIQSTTEQTPTNIATLGMNDSVNANNALTAEKVQIQASGNNGQDFILTFNQNIARGMAFKLIICYVTKPGAPPYSGDNGSISFVGLQ
;
A
#
# COMPACT_ATOMS: atom_id res chain seq x y z
N MET A 1 -12.99 -32.36 -64.02
CA MET A 1 -12.16 -33.58 -64.13
C MET A 1 -11.12 -33.41 -65.24
N LYS A 2 -9.86 -33.19 -64.86
CA LYS A 2 -8.65 -33.56 -65.61
C LYS A 2 -7.45 -33.12 -64.77
N THR A 3 -6.81 -34.10 -64.16
CA THR A 3 -5.55 -33.99 -63.42
C THR A 3 -4.36 -34.11 -64.37
N TYR A 4 -3.20 -33.74 -63.81
CA TYR A 4 -1.82 -34.02 -64.21
C TYR A 4 -1.16 -33.02 -65.18
N LEU A 5 -0.10 -32.35 -64.72
CA LEU A 5 1.24 -32.85 -65.04
C LEU A 5 2.32 -32.29 -64.09
N LEU A 6 3.16 -33.25 -63.69
CA LEU A 6 4.38 -33.19 -62.91
C LEU A 6 5.44 -32.29 -63.57
N ARG A 7 6.08 -31.39 -62.81
CA ARG A 7 7.41 -30.86 -63.14
C ARG A 7 8.32 -30.99 -61.93
N LEU A 8 9.22 -31.96 -62.05
CA LEU A 8 10.40 -32.15 -61.24
C LEU A 8 11.40 -31.03 -61.58
N VAL A 9 11.78 -30.20 -60.62
CA VAL A 9 12.98 -29.36 -60.72
C VAL A 9 13.86 -29.72 -59.52
N ILE A 10 14.93 -30.46 -59.81
CA ILE A 10 16.02 -30.71 -58.88
C ILE A 10 16.97 -29.53 -59.01
N CYS A 11 17.07 -28.71 -57.97
CA CYS A 11 18.22 -27.84 -57.74
C CYS A 11 18.81 -28.21 -56.38
N ALA A 12 19.99 -28.82 -56.41
CA ALA A 12 20.81 -29.04 -55.24
C ALA A 12 21.31 -27.68 -54.73
N PHE A 13 21.01 -27.35 -53.47
CA PHE A 13 21.70 -26.30 -52.73
C PHE A 13 22.08 -26.81 -51.35
N ALA A 14 23.28 -26.38 -50.95
CA ALA A 14 24.10 -26.87 -49.86
C ALA A 14 23.42 -26.89 -48.48
N LEU A 15 23.79 -27.90 -47.70
CA LEU A 15 23.68 -27.93 -46.24
C LEU A 15 24.62 -26.89 -45.62
N LEU A 16 24.05 -25.94 -44.88
CA LEU A 16 24.65 -25.32 -43.69
C LEU A 16 23.52 -25.11 -42.66
N PRO A 17 23.68 -25.53 -41.40
CA PRO A 17 22.71 -25.24 -40.36
C PRO A 17 22.96 -23.82 -39.82
N LEU A 18 22.00 -22.92 -39.99
CA LEU A 18 21.96 -21.67 -39.23
C LEU A 18 20.73 -21.69 -38.34
N THR A 19 21.04 -21.74 -37.05
CA THR A 19 20.22 -21.51 -35.86
C THR A 19 18.87 -20.81 -36.10
N MET A 20 17.81 -21.53 -35.77
CA MET A 20 16.52 -20.95 -35.37
C MET A 20 16.66 -20.27 -34.00
N MET A 21 15.76 -19.34 -33.71
CA MET A 21 15.46 -18.70 -32.41
C MET A 21 16.28 -17.41 -32.12
N GLY A 22 15.71 -16.30 -31.67
CA GLY A 22 14.41 -16.08 -31.05
C GLY A 22 13.76 -14.78 -31.53
N ASN A 23 12.44 -14.88 -31.63
CA ASN A 23 11.49 -13.82 -31.87
C ASN A 23 11.43 -12.91 -30.62
N ASP A 24 11.19 -11.62 -30.84
CA ASP A 24 10.84 -10.61 -29.85
C ASP A 24 9.92 -11.16 -28.76
N GLN A 25 10.30 -10.99 -27.49
CA GLN A 25 9.39 -10.72 -26.38
C GLN A 25 10.14 -9.88 -25.35
N ALA A 26 9.90 -8.57 -25.36
CA ALA A 26 10.11 -7.75 -24.17
C ALA A 26 9.08 -8.21 -23.14
N GLU A 27 9.51 -9.03 -22.20
CA GLU A 27 8.68 -9.53 -21.11
C GLU A 27 8.39 -8.35 -20.17
N ALA A 28 7.24 -7.70 -20.39
CA ALA A 28 6.71 -6.73 -19.44
C ALA A 28 6.46 -7.48 -18.12
N ALA A 29 7.24 -7.16 -17.09
CA ALA A 29 7.06 -7.69 -15.75
C ALA A 29 5.66 -7.31 -15.25
N VAL A 30 4.71 -8.24 -15.36
CA VAL A 30 3.40 -8.12 -14.72
C VAL A 30 3.66 -8.27 -13.24
N THR A 31 3.64 -7.16 -12.52
CA THR A 31 3.72 -7.14 -11.06
C THR A 31 2.41 -7.72 -10.55
N GLU A 32 2.43 -9.01 -10.20
CA GLU A 32 1.31 -9.70 -9.58
C GLU A 32 1.00 -9.02 -8.24
N ALA A 33 -0.18 -8.42 -8.14
CA ALA A 33 -0.66 -7.85 -6.88
C ALA A 33 -0.82 -8.98 -5.87
N ALA A 34 -0.31 -8.79 -4.65
CA ALA A 34 -0.38 -9.81 -3.61
C ALA A 34 -1.85 -10.19 -3.33
N PRO A 35 -2.17 -11.50 -3.15
CA PRO A 35 -3.52 -11.92 -2.80
C PRO A 35 -3.97 -11.28 -1.48
N VAL A 36 -5.23 -10.84 -1.42
CA VAL A 36 -5.82 -10.03 -0.34
C VAL A 36 -5.68 -10.69 1.05
N SER A 37 -5.60 -12.02 1.13
CA SER A 37 -5.37 -12.75 2.39
C SER A 37 -3.95 -12.59 2.97
N ASN A 38 -3.07 -11.83 2.32
CA ASN A 38 -1.67 -11.66 2.70
C ASN A 38 -1.29 -10.20 3.01
N ILE A 39 -2.27 -9.30 3.12
CA ILE A 39 -2.08 -7.86 3.35
C ILE A 39 -2.35 -7.51 4.82
N PRO A 40 -1.41 -6.86 5.54
CA PRO A 40 -1.63 -6.46 6.93
C PRO A 40 -2.84 -5.54 7.09
N MET A 41 -3.70 -5.84 8.06
CA MET A 41 -4.89 -5.05 8.36
C MET A 41 -4.78 -4.46 9.76
N VAL A 42 -5.21 -3.21 9.92
CA VAL A 42 -5.27 -2.56 11.22
C VAL A 42 -6.32 -3.23 12.10
N THR A 43 -5.95 -3.55 13.34
CA THR A 43 -6.81 -4.22 14.31
C THR A 43 -7.21 -3.33 15.48
N GLY A 44 -6.50 -2.23 15.71
CA GLY A 44 -6.78 -1.37 16.85
C GLY A 44 -5.96 -0.10 16.90
N VAL A 45 -6.55 0.91 17.52
CA VAL A 45 -5.97 2.23 17.80
C VAL A 45 -6.29 2.58 19.25
N ASN A 46 -5.25 2.84 20.05
CA ASN A 46 -5.40 3.22 21.46
C ASN A 46 -4.60 4.50 21.74
N GLN A 47 -5.23 5.51 22.33
CA GLN A 47 -4.49 6.68 22.82
C GLN A 47 -3.72 6.33 24.09
N ILE A 48 -2.39 6.46 24.05
CA ILE A 48 -1.50 6.10 25.15
C ILE A 48 -0.89 7.32 25.85
N ALA A 49 -0.91 8.48 25.20
CA ALA A 49 -0.55 9.78 25.78
C ALA A 49 -1.37 10.90 25.10
N ALA A 50 -1.29 12.12 25.62
CA ALA A 50 -2.02 13.29 25.10
C ALA A 50 -1.82 13.51 23.59
N ASN A 51 -0.65 13.16 23.05
CA ASN A 51 -0.29 13.29 21.64
C ASN A 51 0.15 11.94 21.01
N GLN A 52 -0.19 10.80 21.60
CA GLN A 52 0.27 9.49 21.10
C GLN A 52 -0.84 8.48 20.90
N LEU A 53 -0.81 7.81 19.75
CA LEU A 53 -1.62 6.64 19.44
C LEU A 53 -0.72 5.41 19.28
N ARG A 54 -1.12 4.28 19.87
CA ARG A 54 -0.64 2.95 19.51
C ARG A 54 -1.57 2.35 18.46
N VAL A 55 -0.99 1.96 17.32
CA VAL A 55 -1.65 1.27 16.22
C VAL A 55 -1.18 -0.18 16.20
N THR A 56 -2.13 -1.11 16.04
CA THR A 56 -1.89 -2.57 16.01
C THR A 56 -2.36 -3.17 14.69
N TYR A 57 -1.67 -4.21 14.22
CA TYR A 57 -1.99 -4.95 13.01
C TYR A 57 -2.18 -6.45 13.28
N ASP A 58 -2.92 -7.13 12.42
CA ASP A 58 -3.17 -8.58 12.48
C ASP A 58 -1.97 -9.45 12.08
N GLN A 59 -0.99 -8.84 11.42
CA GLN A 59 0.24 -9.50 10.98
C GLN A 59 1.38 -8.47 10.79
N PRO A 60 2.64 -8.91 10.70
CA PRO A 60 3.78 -8.01 10.55
C PRO A 60 3.69 -7.11 9.32
N VAL A 61 3.93 -5.82 9.55
CA VAL A 61 4.09 -4.78 8.54
C VAL A 61 5.56 -4.56 8.25
N ASP A 62 5.90 -4.32 6.98
CA ASP A 62 7.19 -3.80 6.56
C ASP A 62 7.45 -2.47 7.29
N GLN A 63 8.50 -2.42 8.09
CA GLN A 63 8.74 -1.28 8.97
C GLN A 63 8.91 0.03 8.21
N VAL A 64 9.52 0.02 7.01
CA VAL A 64 9.68 1.23 6.20
C VAL A 64 8.32 1.76 5.76
N LYS A 65 7.39 0.87 5.39
CA LYS A 65 6.01 1.24 5.08
C LYS A 65 5.24 1.67 6.33
N GLY A 66 5.43 0.99 7.45
CA GLY A 66 4.74 1.27 8.70
C GLY A 66 5.14 2.59 9.36
N ILE A 67 6.38 3.07 9.15
CA ILE A 67 6.83 4.36 9.70
C ILE A 67 6.61 5.55 8.75
N ASN A 68 6.14 5.32 7.52
CA ASN A 68 5.93 6.37 6.54
C ASN A 68 4.63 7.13 6.83
N PRO A 69 4.66 8.42 7.23
CA PRO A 69 3.45 9.19 7.52
C PRO A 69 2.47 9.27 6.35
N ASN A 70 2.96 9.24 5.10
CA ASN A 70 2.13 9.35 3.91
C ASN A 70 1.22 8.13 3.66
N ASN A 71 1.33 7.09 4.49
CA ASN A 71 0.44 5.92 4.49
C ASN A 71 -0.71 6.05 5.51
N TYR A 72 -0.83 7.19 6.18
CA TYR A 72 -1.78 7.44 7.26
C TYR A 72 -2.58 8.72 7.06
N TRP A 73 -3.82 8.69 7.49
CA TRP A 73 -4.75 9.82 7.47
C TRP A 73 -5.56 9.88 8.75
N ILE A 74 -5.88 11.09 9.20
CA ILE A 74 -6.84 11.30 10.30
C ILE A 74 -8.04 12.05 9.75
N GLN A 75 -9.21 11.42 9.78
CA GLN A 75 -10.45 12.04 9.39
C GLN A 75 -11.24 12.49 10.61
N SER A 76 -11.64 13.76 10.64
CA SER A 76 -12.68 14.22 11.57
C SER A 76 -14.00 13.54 11.21
N THR A 77 -14.72 13.00 12.20
CA THR A 77 -16.03 12.38 11.95
C THR A 77 -17.19 13.35 12.13
N THR A 78 -16.91 14.56 12.62
CA THR A 78 -17.93 15.55 13.00
C THR A 78 -17.77 16.89 12.28
N GLU A 79 -16.58 17.22 11.79
CA GLU A 79 -16.28 18.55 11.23
C GLU A 79 -16.02 18.47 9.73
N GLN A 80 -16.58 19.42 8.97
CA GLN A 80 -16.36 19.52 7.53
C GLN A 80 -14.96 20.04 7.17
N THR A 81 -14.41 20.96 7.97
CA THR A 81 -13.04 21.46 7.82
C THR A 81 -12.15 20.74 8.82
N PRO A 82 -11.03 20.12 8.40
CA PRO A 82 -10.14 19.41 9.32
C PRO A 82 -9.54 20.38 10.35
N THR A 83 -9.68 20.05 11.62
CA THR A 83 -9.03 20.75 12.74
C THR A 83 -8.26 19.78 13.64
N ASN A 84 -7.50 20.31 14.61
CA ASN A 84 -6.66 19.50 15.51
C ASN A 84 -5.72 18.56 14.70
N ILE A 85 -5.66 17.27 15.02
CA ILE A 85 -4.82 16.30 14.31
C ILE A 85 -5.39 15.83 12.97
N ALA A 86 -6.61 16.24 12.60
CA ALA A 86 -7.22 15.82 11.35
C ALA A 86 -6.51 16.38 10.13
N THR A 87 -6.43 15.57 9.08
CA THR A 87 -6.03 15.98 7.73
C THR A 87 -7.19 15.93 6.73
N LEU A 88 -8.29 15.25 7.10
CA LEU A 88 -9.56 15.23 6.36
C LEU A 88 -10.71 15.74 7.21
N GLY A 89 -11.62 16.47 6.58
CA GLY A 89 -12.98 16.66 7.06
C GLY A 89 -13.86 15.42 6.87
N MET A 90 -15.04 15.42 7.46
CA MET A 90 -15.97 14.28 7.53
C MET A 90 -16.41 13.74 6.16
N ASN A 91 -16.38 14.57 5.12
CA ASN A 91 -16.79 14.20 3.76
C ASN A 91 -15.62 14.17 2.75
N ASP A 92 -14.39 14.42 3.20
CA ASP A 92 -13.24 14.45 2.31
C ASP A 92 -12.83 13.03 1.91
N SER A 93 -12.28 12.91 0.70
CA SER A 93 -11.72 11.65 0.18
C SER A 93 -10.22 11.58 0.41
N VAL A 94 -9.72 10.38 0.69
CA VAL A 94 -8.30 10.07 0.84
C VAL A 94 -7.54 10.36 -0.47
N ASN A 95 -6.44 11.10 -0.38
CA ASN A 95 -5.50 11.31 -1.48
C ASN A 95 -4.10 11.66 -0.94
N ALA A 96 -3.11 11.73 -1.84
CA ALA A 96 -1.72 11.99 -1.45
C ALA A 96 -1.50 13.37 -0.80
N ASN A 97 -2.31 14.39 -1.15
CA ASN A 97 -2.13 15.75 -0.66
C ASN A 97 -2.68 15.96 0.76
N ASN A 98 -3.54 15.05 1.24
CA ASN A 98 -4.13 15.13 2.58
C ASN A 98 -3.65 14.01 3.52
N ALA A 99 -2.58 13.30 3.16
CA ALA A 99 -1.93 12.37 4.08
C ALA A 99 -1.29 13.11 5.26
N LEU A 100 -1.04 12.38 6.35
CA LEU A 100 -0.14 12.85 7.40
C LEU A 100 1.26 13.05 6.82
N THR A 101 1.98 14.01 7.36
CA THR A 101 3.34 14.35 6.95
C THR A 101 4.28 14.26 8.15
N ALA A 102 5.59 14.24 7.89
CA ALA A 102 6.61 14.18 8.94
C ALA A 102 6.58 15.41 9.87
N GLU A 103 6.07 16.55 9.41
CA GLU A 103 5.90 17.75 10.24
C GLU A 103 4.77 17.59 11.26
N LYS A 104 3.77 16.74 10.97
CA LYS A 104 2.60 16.52 11.83
C LYS A 104 2.76 15.35 12.79
N VAL A 105 3.47 14.30 12.36
CA VAL A 105 3.58 13.05 13.13
C VAL A 105 4.94 12.40 12.93
N GLN A 106 5.51 11.91 14.02
CA GLN A 106 6.61 10.96 14.00
C GLN A 106 6.06 9.55 14.27
N ILE A 107 6.48 8.57 13.47
CA ILE A 107 6.02 7.19 13.59
C ILE A 107 7.22 6.28 13.86
N GLN A 108 7.09 5.41 14.86
CA GLN A 108 8.11 4.43 15.22
C GLN A 108 7.48 3.06 15.47
N ALA A 109 8.20 1.99 15.14
CA ALA A 109 7.80 0.66 15.54
C ALA A 109 7.92 0.51 17.07
N SER A 110 6.95 -0.17 17.68
CA SER A 110 7.04 -0.59 19.08
C SER A 110 7.59 -2.03 19.10
N GLY A 111 8.90 -2.16 19.24
CA GLY A 111 9.59 -3.46 19.18
C GLY A 111 9.87 -3.95 17.76
N ASN A 112 10.15 -5.25 17.63
CA ASN A 112 10.80 -5.83 16.44
C ASN A 112 9.89 -6.71 15.58
N ASN A 113 8.63 -6.92 15.97
CA ASN A 113 7.71 -7.83 15.27
C ASN A 113 6.92 -7.14 14.13
N GLY A 114 7.00 -5.82 14.01
CA GLY A 114 6.30 -5.05 12.98
C GLY A 114 4.77 -5.05 13.11
N GLN A 115 4.22 -5.39 14.28
CA GLN A 115 2.76 -5.42 14.50
C GLN A 115 2.25 -4.23 15.31
N ASP A 116 3.15 -3.42 15.86
CA ASP A 116 2.83 -2.29 16.72
C ASP A 116 3.59 -1.05 16.28
N PHE A 117 2.89 0.08 16.14
CA PHE A 117 3.48 1.37 15.80
C PHE A 117 2.95 2.46 16.73
N ILE A 118 3.83 3.36 17.13
CA ILE A 118 3.47 4.55 17.91
C ILE A 118 3.52 5.76 16.99
N LEU A 119 2.37 6.41 16.83
CA LEU A 119 2.23 7.71 16.17
C LEU A 119 2.30 8.78 17.24
N THR A 120 3.32 9.63 17.18
CA THR A 120 3.50 10.79 18.07
C THR A 120 3.24 12.07 17.30
N PHE A 121 2.11 12.71 17.58
CA PHE A 121 1.70 13.96 16.94
C PHE A 121 2.46 15.16 17.53
N ASN A 122 2.68 16.18 16.70
CA ASN A 122 3.32 17.44 17.12
C ASN A 122 2.42 18.34 17.98
N GLN A 123 1.18 17.93 18.21
CA GLN A 123 0.17 18.60 19.03
C GLN A 123 -0.67 17.56 19.76
N ASN A 124 -1.37 17.98 20.82
CA ASN A 124 -2.26 17.09 21.56
C ASN A 124 -3.54 16.76 20.77
N ILE A 125 -4.00 15.52 20.96
CA ILE A 125 -5.30 15.05 20.50
C ILE A 125 -6.35 15.66 21.43
N ALA A 126 -7.22 16.52 20.92
CA ALA A 126 -8.19 17.21 21.75
C ALA A 126 -9.21 16.23 22.35
N ARG A 127 -9.41 16.33 23.65
CA ARG A 127 -10.39 15.52 24.41
C ARG A 127 -11.80 15.66 23.82
N GLY A 128 -12.47 14.52 23.65
CA GLY A 128 -13.86 14.44 23.19
C GLY A 128 -14.03 14.58 21.67
N MET A 129 -13.00 14.97 20.92
CA MET A 129 -13.07 14.97 19.47
C MET A 129 -13.03 13.54 18.92
N ALA A 130 -13.90 13.26 17.94
CA ALA A 130 -14.07 11.94 17.34
C ALA A 130 -13.42 11.89 15.96
N PHE A 131 -12.51 10.93 15.79
CA PHE A 131 -11.69 10.76 14.60
C PHE A 131 -11.82 9.35 14.04
N LYS A 132 -11.34 9.17 12.82
CA LYS A 132 -11.09 7.88 12.18
C LYS A 132 -9.66 7.88 11.65
N LEU A 133 -8.83 6.95 12.12
CA LEU A 133 -7.53 6.66 11.51
C LEU A 133 -7.76 5.79 10.28
N ILE A 134 -7.20 6.19 9.14
CA ILE A 134 -7.23 5.42 7.89
C ILE A 134 -5.79 5.10 7.51
N ILE A 135 -5.53 3.86 7.09
CA ILE A 135 -4.20 3.38 6.72
C ILE A 135 -4.28 2.73 5.35
N CYS A 136 -3.34 3.08 4.47
CA CYS A 136 -3.24 2.51 3.13
C CYS A 136 -1.79 2.12 2.80
N TYR A 137 -1.62 1.27 1.79
CA TYR A 137 -0.35 0.98 1.12
C TYR A 137 0.73 0.29 1.98
N VAL A 138 0.40 -0.23 3.17
CA VAL A 138 1.33 -1.05 3.94
C VAL A 138 1.28 -2.51 3.50
N THR A 139 2.42 -3.17 3.60
CA THR A 139 2.65 -4.54 3.11
C THR A 139 3.35 -5.36 4.18
N LYS A 140 3.45 -6.67 3.99
CA LYS A 140 4.40 -7.49 4.73
C LYS A 140 5.86 -7.15 4.35
N PRO A 141 6.84 -7.45 5.21
CA PRO A 141 8.25 -7.35 4.85
C PRO A 141 8.57 -8.09 3.54
N GLY A 142 9.18 -7.39 2.58
CA GLY A 142 9.61 -7.96 1.30
C GLY A 142 8.51 -8.23 0.28
N ALA A 143 7.24 -7.90 0.56
CA ALA A 143 6.15 -8.08 -0.39
C ALA A 143 6.15 -6.99 -1.51
N PRO A 144 5.54 -7.28 -2.69
CA PRO A 144 5.38 -6.30 -3.75
C PRO A 144 4.58 -5.05 -3.32
N PRO A 145 4.68 -3.92 -4.06
CA PRO A 145 3.90 -2.73 -3.79
C PRO A 145 2.39 -3.00 -3.74
N TYR A 146 1.69 -2.33 -2.82
CA TYR A 146 0.26 -2.41 -2.62
C TYR A 146 -0.36 -1.00 -2.69
N SER A 147 -1.49 -0.87 -3.38
CA SER A 147 -2.18 0.39 -3.62
C SER A 147 -3.59 0.44 -3.03
N GLY A 148 -3.91 -0.44 -2.07
CA GLY A 148 -5.23 -0.51 -1.45
C GLY A 148 -5.23 -0.11 0.02
N ASP A 149 -6.39 -0.30 0.64
CA ASP A 149 -6.62 0.02 2.05
C ASP A 149 -6.10 -1.10 2.97
N ASN A 150 -5.57 -0.70 4.12
CA ASN A 150 -5.23 -1.58 5.23
C ASN A 150 -6.26 -1.46 6.38
N GLY A 151 -7.35 -0.73 6.14
CA GLY A 151 -8.48 -0.56 7.05
C GLY A 151 -8.53 0.80 7.75
N SER A 152 -9.54 0.95 8.60
CA SER A 152 -9.73 2.16 9.39
C SER A 152 -10.35 1.86 10.75
N ILE A 153 -10.01 2.67 11.76
CA ILE A 153 -10.51 2.53 13.13
C ILE A 153 -10.93 3.90 13.66
N SER A 154 -12.15 3.99 14.17
CA SER A 154 -12.65 5.18 14.87
C SER A 154 -12.13 5.22 16.31
N PHE A 155 -11.82 6.42 16.79
CA PHE A 155 -11.40 6.67 18.16
C PHE A 155 -11.83 8.07 18.63
N VAL A 156 -11.81 8.29 19.94
CA VAL A 156 -12.12 9.59 20.57
C VAL A 156 -10.91 10.03 21.40
N GLY A 157 -10.57 11.32 21.35
CA GLY A 157 -9.53 11.90 22.21
C GLY A 157 -9.88 11.76 23.70
N LEU A 158 -9.00 11.14 24.48
CA LEU A 158 -9.24 10.77 25.88
C LEU A 158 -8.58 11.70 26.90
N GLN A 159 -7.52 12.42 26.52
CA GLN A 159 -6.68 13.20 27.43
C GLN A 159 -6.88 14.69 27.22
#